data_AF-A0A965HK10-F1
#
_entry.id   AF-A0A965HK10-F1
#
_cell.length_a   1.000
_cell.length_b   1.000
_cell.length_c   1.000
_cell.angle_alpha   90.00
_cell.angle_beta   90.00
_cell.angle_gamma   90.00
#
_symmetry.space_group_name_H-M   'P 1'
#
loop_
_entity.id
_entity.type
_entity.pdbx_description
1 polymer ?
#
loop_
_entity_poly.entity_id
_entity_poly.type
_entity_poly.pdbx_seq_one_letter_code
_entity_poly.pdbx_strand_id
1 'polypeptide(L)'
;MSASSETASAPRVPSPELVGMDPADVNLGDLRKTIEGCRDYLLGLQKEDGHWIGELFVDSTVACDYHLLMYLRGKIDRPKEAKIVRHILQRQLPDGGWPIYPGGPSNVTATVKCYFSLKLAGFTPEEPEMKRARATALRLGGIPRTNTYCKLYLAMLGQYPWKYLPNIPPEILLLPNWAPFNMFEMSSWTRAIVVTLSVIRSYRPTTHLPPEKQLHELYPYGVEGGPFFHPVDRRFLSMKNFFIRVNDLLGWLESLSWKPFRKHALKVAEKWILDRTGPESEGLAAIFPSMMNTILAFQCLGYSDDHPKMRKAIKDLEGLEVDDVANG
;
A
#
# COMPACT_ATOMS: atom_id res chain seq x y z
N MET A 1 -22.77 -27.54 9.95
CA MET A 1 -23.09 -26.78 11.17
C MET A 1 -23.06 -25.31 10.83
N SER A 2 -24.24 -24.70 10.77
CA SER A 2 -24.45 -23.27 10.54
C SER A 2 -24.03 -22.48 11.77
N ALA A 3 -23.22 -21.46 11.58
CA ALA A 3 -23.07 -20.37 12.53
C ALA A 3 -23.07 -19.08 11.72
N SER A 4 -24.26 -18.55 11.53
CA SER A 4 -24.54 -17.17 11.15
C SER A 4 -23.99 -16.25 12.24
N SER A 5 -22.88 -15.56 11.97
CA SER A 5 -22.44 -14.43 12.76
C SER A 5 -22.86 -13.16 12.03
N GLU A 6 -23.99 -12.60 12.41
CA GLU A 6 -24.37 -11.24 12.08
C GLU A 6 -23.30 -10.30 12.64
N THR A 7 -22.46 -9.77 11.76
CA THR A 7 -21.62 -8.63 12.08
C THR A 7 -22.53 -7.42 12.23
N ALA A 8 -22.74 -6.97 13.46
CA ALA A 8 -23.36 -5.69 13.74
C ALA A 8 -22.54 -4.61 13.03
N SER A 9 -23.05 -4.12 11.89
CA SER A 9 -22.51 -2.92 11.25
C SER A 9 -22.61 -1.78 12.26
N ALA A 10 -21.54 -1.00 12.41
CA ALA A 10 -21.66 0.31 13.03
C ALA A 10 -22.86 1.03 12.39
N PRO A 11 -23.71 1.73 13.17
CA PRO A 11 -24.85 2.42 12.62
C PRO A 11 -24.33 3.32 11.51
N ARG A 12 -24.73 3.05 10.27
CA ARG A 12 -24.65 4.06 9.23
C ARG A 12 -25.33 5.26 9.85
N VAL A 13 -24.62 6.37 10.05
CA VAL A 13 -25.33 7.65 10.20
C VAL A 13 -26.25 7.67 9.00
N PRO A 14 -27.58 7.61 9.18
CA PRO A 14 -28.47 7.63 8.05
C PRO A 14 -28.05 8.85 7.24
N SER A 15 -27.87 8.71 5.92
CA SER A 15 -28.12 9.86 5.05
C SER A 15 -29.41 10.46 5.58
N PRO A 16 -29.45 11.77 5.91
CA PRO A 16 -30.60 12.38 6.58
C PRO A 16 -31.84 11.82 5.91
N GLU A 17 -32.63 11.08 6.69
CA GLU A 17 -33.61 10.14 6.16
C GLU A 17 -34.45 10.86 5.10
N LEU A 18 -34.26 10.53 3.82
CA LEU A 18 -35.22 10.84 2.75
C LEU A 18 -36.47 9.95 2.89
N VAL A 19 -36.80 9.55 4.11
CA VAL A 19 -37.95 8.72 4.45
C VAL A 19 -39.05 9.70 4.84
N GLY A 20 -40.01 9.90 3.93
CA GLY A 20 -41.19 10.74 4.17
C GLY A 20 -41.24 12.07 3.42
N MET A 21 -40.33 12.37 2.49
CA MET A 21 -40.51 13.49 1.57
C MET A 21 -41.42 13.07 0.41
N ASP A 22 -42.66 13.54 0.39
CA ASP A 22 -43.47 13.54 -0.84
C ASP A 22 -42.84 14.55 -1.82
N PRO A 23 -42.51 14.16 -3.07
CA PRO A 23 -42.06 15.11 -4.09
C PRO A 23 -43.00 16.32 -4.27
N ALA A 24 -44.29 16.19 -3.92
CA ALA A 24 -45.26 17.28 -3.92
C ALA A 24 -45.01 18.34 -2.82
N ASP A 25 -44.31 17.99 -1.74
CA ASP A 25 -44.01 18.87 -0.61
C ASP A 25 -42.72 19.70 -0.82
N VAL A 26 -42.00 19.46 -1.93
CA VAL A 26 -40.77 20.18 -2.25
C VAL A 26 -41.10 21.57 -2.79
N ASN A 27 -40.69 22.61 -2.07
CA ASN A 27 -40.76 23.98 -2.56
C ASN A 27 -39.80 24.17 -3.76
N LEU A 28 -40.36 24.27 -4.97
CA LEU A 28 -39.60 24.43 -6.20
C LEU A 28 -38.74 25.71 -6.25
N GLY A 29 -39.15 26.76 -5.55
CA GLY A 29 -38.38 28.01 -5.43
C GLY A 29 -37.12 27.82 -4.59
N ASP A 30 -37.24 27.12 -3.47
CA ASP A 30 -36.10 26.82 -2.60
C ASP A 30 -35.16 25.80 -3.26
N LEU A 31 -35.71 24.76 -3.91
CA LEU A 31 -34.93 23.81 -4.70
C LEU A 31 -34.11 24.51 -5.80
N ARG A 32 -34.72 25.46 -6.53
CA ARG A 32 -34.01 26.23 -7.55
C ARG A 32 -32.87 27.05 -6.96
N LYS A 33 -33.11 27.75 -5.85
CA LYS A 33 -32.06 28.51 -5.15
C LYS A 33 -30.92 27.61 -4.69
N THR A 34 -31.23 26.42 -4.17
CA THR A 34 -30.20 25.44 -3.78
C THR A 34 -29.38 24.98 -4.98
N ILE A 35 -30.03 24.65 -6.10
CA ILE A 35 -29.33 24.24 -7.33
C ILE A 35 -28.44 25.37 -7.86
N GLU A 36 -28.94 26.59 -7.91
CA GLU A 36 -28.17 27.78 -8.35
C GLU A 36 -26.97 28.02 -7.43
N GLY A 37 -27.16 27.95 -6.10
CA GLY A 37 -26.07 28.07 -5.13
C GLY A 37 -25.01 26.97 -5.27
N CYS A 38 -25.41 25.71 -5.45
CA CYS A 38 -24.48 24.60 -5.69
C CYS A 38 -23.71 24.76 -7.00
N ARG A 39 -24.39 25.19 -8.07
CA ARG A 39 -23.77 25.49 -9.37
C ARG A 39 -22.72 26.59 -9.22
N ASP A 40 -23.10 27.72 -8.61
CA ASP A 40 -22.23 28.89 -8.49
C ASP A 40 -21.02 28.58 -7.60
N TYR A 41 -21.21 27.79 -6.53
CA TYR A 41 -20.12 27.29 -5.72
C TYR A 41 -19.17 26.39 -6.52
N LEU A 42 -19.69 25.39 -7.24
CA LEU A 42 -18.85 24.50 -8.05
C LEU A 42 -18.10 25.27 -9.14
N LEU A 43 -18.78 26.16 -9.89
CA LEU A 43 -18.11 27.01 -10.88
C LEU A 43 -17.06 27.92 -10.25
N GLY A 44 -17.28 28.40 -9.02
CA GLY A 44 -16.30 29.18 -8.26
C GLY A 44 -15.05 28.40 -7.85
N LEU A 45 -15.09 27.05 -7.86
CA LEU A 45 -13.91 26.19 -7.61
C LEU A 45 -13.11 25.86 -8.88
N GLN A 46 -13.63 26.20 -10.07
CA GLN A 46 -12.97 25.90 -11.34
C GLN A 46 -11.64 26.66 -11.46
N LYS A 47 -10.59 25.98 -11.93
CA LYS A 47 -9.30 26.60 -12.23
C LYS A 47 -9.38 27.38 -13.55
N GLU A 48 -8.42 28.27 -13.78
CA GLU A 48 -8.40 29.17 -14.95
C GLU A 48 -8.40 28.44 -16.30
N ASP A 49 -7.81 27.25 -16.35
CA ASP A 49 -7.75 26.36 -17.52
C ASP A 49 -8.97 25.41 -17.63
N GLY A 50 -9.96 25.58 -16.74
CA GLY A 50 -11.27 24.95 -16.84
C GLY A 50 -11.45 23.62 -16.12
N HIS A 51 -10.43 23.08 -15.45
CA HIS A 51 -10.56 21.84 -14.67
C HIS A 51 -10.93 22.10 -13.20
N TRP A 52 -11.31 21.04 -12.49
CA TRP A 52 -11.51 21.03 -11.03
C TRP A 52 -10.49 20.11 -10.38
N ILE A 53 -9.97 20.53 -9.23
CA ILE A 53 -9.11 19.70 -8.39
C ILE A 53 -9.82 19.49 -7.06
N GLY A 54 -9.99 18.23 -6.68
CA GLY A 54 -10.38 17.82 -5.33
C GLY A 54 -9.29 16.94 -4.72
N GLU A 55 -9.14 17.02 -3.41
CA GLU A 55 -8.23 16.14 -2.69
C GLU A 55 -8.75 14.69 -2.75
N LEU A 56 -7.90 13.76 -3.18
CA LEU A 56 -8.19 12.33 -3.10
C LEU A 56 -7.72 11.80 -1.74
N PHE A 57 -8.61 11.85 -0.76
CA PHE A 57 -8.32 11.38 0.59
C PHE A 57 -8.23 9.85 0.64
N VAL A 58 -7.20 9.34 1.33
CA VAL A 58 -6.96 7.92 1.62
C VAL A 58 -6.67 7.75 3.12
N ASP A 59 -6.39 6.53 3.56
CA ASP A 59 -5.98 6.27 4.93
C ASP A 59 -4.51 6.65 5.22
N SER A 60 -4.10 6.59 6.48
CA SER A 60 -2.73 6.94 6.91
C SER A 60 -1.64 6.00 6.39
N THR A 61 -1.98 4.88 5.73
CA THR A 61 -0.99 3.89 5.31
C THR A 61 -0.14 4.34 4.14
N VAL A 62 -0.63 5.26 3.30
CA VAL A 62 0.15 5.83 2.19
C VAL A 62 1.28 6.71 2.73
N ALA A 63 0.99 7.54 3.74
CA ALA A 63 2.01 8.32 4.44
C ALA A 63 3.02 7.40 5.16
N CYS A 64 2.56 6.30 5.75
CA CYS A 64 3.46 5.30 6.34
C CYS A 64 4.37 4.66 5.28
N ASP A 65 3.85 4.29 4.12
CA ASP A 65 4.64 3.67 3.06
C ASP A 65 5.70 4.62 2.50
N TYR A 66 5.37 5.91 2.36
CA TYR A 66 6.35 6.95 2.01
C TYR A 66 7.42 7.07 3.10
N HIS A 67 7.04 7.01 4.37
CA HIS A 67 7.99 6.98 5.49
C HIS A 67 8.93 5.78 5.39
N LEU A 68 8.42 4.59 5.10
CA LEU A 68 9.25 3.40 4.87
C LEU A 68 10.19 3.58 3.67
N LEU A 69 9.72 4.23 2.59
CA LEU A 69 10.57 4.55 1.43
C LEU A 69 11.78 5.40 1.82
N MET A 70 11.61 6.41 2.68
CA MET A 70 12.73 7.23 3.17
C MET A 70 13.81 6.36 3.83
N TYR A 71 13.42 5.39 4.66
CA TYR A 71 14.33 4.45 5.33
C TYR A 71 14.97 3.46 4.36
N LEU A 72 14.20 2.91 3.42
CA LEU A 72 14.73 2.02 2.37
C LEU A 72 15.74 2.72 1.46
N ARG A 73 15.56 4.03 1.23
CA ARG A 73 16.50 4.86 0.48
C ARG A 73 17.69 5.35 1.31
N GLY A 74 17.63 5.25 2.64
CA GLY A 74 18.63 5.86 3.52
C GLY A 74 18.63 7.39 3.47
N LYS A 75 17.50 8.01 3.10
CA LYS A 75 17.34 9.47 2.95
C LYS A 75 16.16 9.93 3.81
N ILE A 76 16.43 10.30 5.06
CA ILE A 76 15.39 10.74 5.99
C ILE A 76 15.26 12.26 5.98
N ASP A 77 14.13 12.75 5.48
CA ASP A 77 13.72 14.15 5.63
C ASP A 77 12.99 14.30 6.97
N ARG A 78 13.63 14.96 7.95
CA ARG A 78 13.11 15.09 9.32
C ARG A 78 11.88 16.01 9.40
N PRO A 79 11.85 17.19 8.76
CA PRO A 79 10.62 17.97 8.65
C PRO A 79 9.44 17.17 8.09
N LYS A 80 9.66 16.41 7.01
CA LYS A 80 8.60 15.57 6.41
C LYS A 80 8.19 14.41 7.32
N GLU A 81 9.15 13.76 7.97
CA GLU A 81 8.88 12.73 8.99
C GLU A 81 7.99 13.26 10.12
N ALA A 82 8.24 14.48 10.62
CA ALA A 82 7.43 15.10 11.66
C ALA A 82 5.98 15.35 11.21
N LYS A 83 5.77 15.78 9.95
CA LYS A 83 4.43 15.93 9.35
C LYS A 83 3.71 14.57 9.26
N ILE A 84 4.40 13.51 8.81
CA ILE A 84 3.85 12.15 8.75
C ILE A 84 3.46 11.63 10.14
N VAL A 85 4.33 11.81 11.14
CA VAL A 85 4.05 11.41 12.54
C VAL A 85 2.79 12.11 13.05
N ARG A 86 2.69 13.44 12.83
CA ARG A 86 1.50 14.20 13.23
C ARG A 86 0.24 13.69 12.54
N HIS A 87 0.31 13.47 11.23
CA HIS A 87 -0.79 12.90 10.43
C HIS A 87 -1.27 11.55 11.00
N ILE A 88 -0.34 10.66 11.36
CA ILE A 88 -0.63 9.34 11.95
C ILE A 88 -1.29 9.49 13.32
N LEU A 89 -0.70 10.28 14.23
CA LEU A 89 -1.20 10.42 15.60
C LEU A 89 -2.61 11.02 15.67
N GLN A 90 -2.90 12.01 14.83
CA GLN A 90 -4.23 12.64 14.76
C GLN A 90 -5.35 11.67 14.34
N ARG A 91 -4.99 10.56 13.70
CA ARG A 91 -5.94 9.59 13.13
C ARG A 91 -5.98 8.26 13.90
N GLN A 92 -5.28 8.17 15.04
CA GLN A 92 -5.36 7.01 15.91
C GLN A 92 -6.77 6.92 16.53
N LEU A 93 -7.38 5.74 16.45
CA LEU A 93 -8.69 5.48 17.07
C LEU A 93 -8.55 5.31 18.60
N PRO A 94 -9.65 5.44 19.38
CA PRO A 94 -9.62 5.26 20.83
C PRO A 94 -9.07 3.90 21.29
N ASP A 95 -9.26 2.84 20.50
CA ASP A 95 -8.71 1.49 20.77
C ASP A 95 -7.21 1.37 20.43
N GLY A 96 -6.60 2.42 19.88
CA GLY A 96 -5.19 2.51 19.51
C GLY A 96 -4.85 2.07 18.09
N GLY A 97 -5.80 1.55 17.31
CA GLY A 97 -5.54 1.18 15.92
C GLY A 97 -5.87 2.30 14.92
N TRP A 98 -5.80 1.96 13.64
CA TRP A 98 -6.12 2.87 12.54
C TRP A 98 -7.07 2.21 11.53
N PRO A 99 -8.05 2.94 10.97
CA PRO A 99 -8.94 2.43 9.96
C PRO A 99 -8.35 2.58 8.55
N ILE A 100 -8.97 1.92 7.58
CA ILE A 100 -8.65 2.04 6.14
C ILE A 100 -9.72 2.83 5.35
N TYR A 101 -10.71 3.38 6.06
CA TYR A 101 -11.72 4.30 5.51
C TYR A 101 -12.30 5.16 6.65
N PRO A 102 -12.85 6.35 6.35
CA PRO A 102 -13.41 7.25 7.38
C PRO A 102 -14.51 6.58 8.21
N GLY A 103 -14.42 6.69 9.53
CA GLY A 103 -15.37 6.07 10.47
C GLY A 103 -15.30 4.54 10.56
N GLY A 104 -14.32 3.90 9.92
CA GLY A 104 -14.11 2.46 9.99
C GLY A 104 -13.50 1.97 11.30
N PRO A 105 -13.49 0.64 11.54
CA PRO A 105 -12.80 0.04 12.67
C PRO A 105 -11.29 -0.09 12.41
N SER A 106 -10.54 -0.34 13.47
CA SER A 106 -9.11 -0.67 13.39
C SER A 106 -8.81 -1.84 12.46
N ASN A 107 -7.84 -1.64 11.56
CA ASN A 107 -7.35 -2.62 10.60
C ASN A 107 -5.93 -3.06 10.94
N VAL A 108 -5.64 -4.37 10.91
CA VAL A 108 -4.32 -4.90 11.30
C VAL A 108 -3.18 -4.35 10.44
N THR A 109 -3.39 -4.18 9.14
CA THR A 109 -2.35 -3.67 8.23
C THR A 109 -2.08 -2.21 8.50
N ALA A 110 -3.14 -1.40 8.66
CA ALA A 110 -2.98 0.01 8.97
C ALA A 110 -2.32 0.23 10.32
N THR A 111 -2.76 -0.50 11.35
CA THR A 111 -2.17 -0.41 12.69
C THR A 111 -0.70 -0.80 12.71
N VAL A 112 -0.31 -1.89 12.04
CA VAL A 112 1.11 -2.31 11.97
C VAL A 112 1.97 -1.29 11.25
N LYS A 113 1.49 -0.73 10.13
CA LYS A 113 2.22 0.32 9.39
C LYS A 113 2.38 1.59 10.21
N CYS A 114 1.30 2.08 10.82
CA CYS A 114 1.31 3.29 11.65
C CYS A 114 2.23 3.12 12.87
N TYR A 115 2.11 2.00 13.59
CA TYR A 115 3.01 1.67 14.70
C TYR A 115 4.47 1.66 14.25
N PHE A 116 4.76 1.03 13.11
CA PHE A 116 6.13 0.95 12.62
C PHE A 116 6.71 2.31 12.25
N SER A 117 5.93 3.15 11.55
CA SER A 117 6.31 4.53 11.25
C SER A 117 6.61 5.33 12.53
N LEU A 118 5.76 5.26 13.55
CA LEU A 118 6.04 5.91 14.84
C LEU A 118 7.34 5.37 15.47
N LYS A 119 7.54 4.05 15.47
CA LYS A 119 8.76 3.44 16.00
C LYS A 119 10.02 3.87 15.23
N LEU A 120 9.94 3.99 13.91
CA LEU A 120 11.05 4.50 13.08
C LEU A 120 11.41 5.94 13.43
N ALA A 121 10.40 6.78 13.71
CA ALA A 121 10.56 8.16 14.15
C ALA A 121 11.07 8.33 15.59
N GLY A 122 11.20 7.24 16.36
CA GLY A 122 11.80 7.24 17.70
C GLY A 122 10.84 7.00 18.85
N PHE A 123 9.55 6.73 18.58
CA PHE A 123 8.60 6.36 19.62
C PHE A 123 8.97 4.99 20.21
N THR A 124 8.90 4.89 21.52
CA THR A 124 9.20 3.67 22.27
C THR A 124 7.93 2.83 22.47
N PRO A 125 8.03 1.49 22.55
CA PRO A 125 6.87 0.63 22.83
C PRO A 125 6.15 0.91 24.17
N GLU A 126 6.75 1.73 25.04
CA GLU A 126 6.24 2.07 26.36
C GLU A 126 5.36 3.32 26.37
N GLU A 127 5.34 4.10 25.29
CA GLU A 127 4.49 5.28 25.17
C GLU A 127 3.01 4.91 25.07
N PRO A 128 2.08 5.75 25.58
CA PRO A 128 0.66 5.40 25.68
C PRO A 128 0.01 4.99 24.35
N GLU A 129 0.26 5.76 23.28
CA GLU A 129 -0.20 5.49 21.92
C GLU A 129 0.37 4.20 21.35
N MET A 130 1.64 3.90 21.62
CA MET A 130 2.31 2.68 21.19
C MET A 130 1.76 1.46 21.92
N LYS A 131 1.53 1.56 23.23
CA LYS A 131 0.91 0.48 24.03
C LYS A 131 -0.46 0.09 23.52
N ARG A 132 -1.34 1.07 23.26
CA ARG A 132 -2.68 0.80 22.71
C ARG A 132 -2.60 0.23 21.29
N ALA A 133 -1.73 0.77 20.44
CA ALA A 133 -1.51 0.29 19.09
C ALA A 133 -0.99 -1.16 19.06
N ARG A 134 -0.01 -1.50 19.90
CA ARG A 134 0.51 -2.86 20.06
C ARG A 134 -0.59 -3.83 20.50
N ALA A 135 -1.36 -3.45 21.54
CA ALA A 135 -2.47 -4.28 22.02
C ALA A 135 -3.51 -4.54 20.92
N THR A 136 -3.88 -3.51 20.16
CA THR A 136 -4.81 -3.66 19.04
C THR A 136 -4.22 -4.45 17.88
N ALA A 137 -2.94 -4.25 17.52
CA ALA A 137 -2.27 -5.05 16.50
C ALA A 137 -2.28 -6.55 16.86
N LEU A 138 -1.91 -6.89 18.10
CA LEU A 138 -1.90 -8.27 18.57
C LEU A 138 -3.30 -8.88 18.64
N ARG A 139 -4.30 -8.13 19.11
CA ARG A 139 -5.72 -8.55 19.09
C ARG A 139 -6.20 -8.87 17.67
N LEU A 140 -5.73 -8.14 16.67
CA LEU A 140 -6.05 -8.38 15.26
C LEU A 140 -5.12 -9.42 14.58
N GLY A 141 -4.20 -10.03 15.35
CA GLY A 141 -3.33 -11.12 14.93
C GLY A 141 -1.96 -10.71 14.38
N GLY A 142 -1.57 -9.45 14.55
CA GLY A 142 -0.21 -8.95 14.34
C GLY A 142 0.30 -9.02 12.90
N ILE A 143 1.62 -8.94 12.75
CA ILE A 143 2.31 -9.02 11.45
C ILE A 143 1.86 -10.21 10.58
N PRO A 144 1.65 -11.43 11.11
CA PRO A 144 1.21 -12.57 10.29
C PRO A 144 -0.11 -12.36 9.56
N ARG A 145 -1.01 -11.52 10.11
CA ARG A 145 -2.35 -11.23 9.56
C ARG A 145 -2.39 -10.01 8.64
N THR A 146 -1.28 -9.30 8.43
CA THR A 146 -1.24 -8.18 7.47
C THR A 146 -1.30 -8.68 6.02
N ASN A 147 -1.65 -7.76 5.12
CA ASN A 147 -1.69 -8.04 3.69
C ASN A 147 -0.28 -8.23 3.09
N THR A 148 -0.22 -8.75 1.87
CA THR A 148 1.03 -9.06 1.17
C THR A 148 1.92 -7.84 0.94
N TYR A 149 1.34 -6.66 0.65
CA TYR A 149 2.10 -5.43 0.42
C TYR A 149 2.83 -4.96 1.69
N CYS A 150 2.14 -5.01 2.83
CA CYS A 150 2.76 -4.72 4.13
C CYS A 150 3.91 -5.68 4.42
N LYS A 151 3.69 -6.99 4.25
CA LYS A 151 4.74 -8.01 4.45
C LYS A 151 5.94 -7.81 3.52
N LEU A 152 5.72 -7.33 2.29
CA LEU A 152 6.80 -7.01 1.36
C LEU A 152 7.68 -5.87 1.88
N TYR A 153 7.08 -4.76 2.31
CA TYR A 153 7.82 -3.62 2.86
C TYR A 153 8.51 -3.98 4.18
N LEU A 154 7.85 -4.76 5.03
CA LEU A 154 8.46 -5.33 6.24
C LEU A 154 9.66 -6.22 5.88
N ALA A 155 9.58 -7.05 4.83
CA ALA A 155 10.72 -7.89 4.42
C ALA A 155 11.90 -7.07 3.91
N MET A 156 11.65 -5.99 3.17
CA MET A 156 12.72 -5.08 2.74
C MET A 156 13.39 -4.34 3.91
N LEU A 157 12.71 -4.20 5.06
CA LEU A 157 13.27 -3.65 6.30
C LEU A 157 13.69 -4.74 7.30
N GLY A 158 13.81 -5.99 6.85
CA GLY A 158 14.26 -7.12 7.66
C GLY A 158 13.28 -7.58 8.74
N GLN A 159 12.04 -7.09 8.73
CA GLN A 159 11.01 -7.37 9.73
C GLN A 159 10.10 -8.56 9.35
N TYR A 160 10.23 -9.11 8.15
CA TYR A 160 9.47 -10.29 7.70
C TYR A 160 10.29 -11.18 6.77
N PRO A 161 10.15 -12.52 6.78
CA PRO A 161 11.00 -13.38 5.96
C PRO A 161 10.55 -13.40 4.50
N TRP A 162 11.46 -13.11 3.58
CA TRP A 162 11.21 -13.16 2.12
C TRP A 162 10.65 -14.51 1.63
N LYS A 163 10.99 -15.61 2.30
CA LYS A 163 10.55 -16.97 1.94
C LYS A 163 9.03 -17.12 1.88
N TYR A 164 8.30 -16.37 2.71
CA TYR A 164 6.84 -16.49 2.82
C TYR A 164 6.07 -15.47 1.98
N LEU A 165 6.79 -14.65 1.20
CA LEU A 165 6.17 -13.75 0.23
C LEU A 165 5.91 -14.48 -1.10
N PRO A 166 4.84 -14.14 -1.81
CA PRO A 166 4.58 -14.67 -3.15
C PRO A 166 5.74 -14.44 -4.10
N ASN A 167 5.96 -15.41 -4.99
CA ASN A 167 6.97 -15.29 -6.04
C ASN A 167 6.39 -14.55 -7.25
N ILE A 168 7.12 -13.51 -7.68
CA ILE A 168 6.79 -12.69 -8.85
C ILE A 168 8.03 -12.72 -9.75
N PRO A 169 8.24 -13.80 -10.53
CA PRO A 169 9.42 -13.92 -11.37
C PRO A 169 9.34 -12.91 -12.53
N PRO A 170 10.40 -12.14 -12.83
CA PRO A 170 10.40 -11.22 -13.97
C PRO A 170 10.23 -11.95 -15.31
N GLU A 171 10.50 -13.26 -15.36
CA GLU A 171 10.29 -14.11 -16.54
C GLU A 171 8.84 -14.12 -17.04
N ILE A 172 7.86 -13.71 -16.23
CA ILE A 172 6.46 -13.53 -16.67
C ILE A 172 6.33 -12.51 -17.82
N LEU A 173 7.26 -11.55 -17.93
CA LEU A 173 7.29 -10.58 -19.03
C LEU A 173 7.72 -11.18 -20.37
N LEU A 174 8.29 -12.39 -20.36
CA LEU A 174 8.73 -13.09 -21.58
C LEU A 174 7.65 -14.03 -22.12
N LEU A 175 6.52 -14.17 -21.41
CA LEU A 175 5.43 -15.03 -21.86
C LEU A 175 4.76 -14.46 -23.12
N PRO A 176 4.43 -15.32 -24.10
CA PRO A 176 3.70 -14.90 -25.28
C PRO A 176 2.25 -14.56 -24.94
N ASN A 177 1.59 -13.77 -25.79
CA ASN A 177 0.24 -13.27 -25.55
C ASN A 177 -0.85 -14.37 -25.49
N TRP A 178 -0.55 -15.59 -25.94
CA TRP A 178 -1.46 -16.74 -25.83
C TRP A 178 -1.32 -17.50 -24.51
N ALA A 179 -0.24 -17.27 -23.75
CA ALA A 179 0.00 -17.99 -22.50
C ALA A 179 -0.92 -17.47 -21.39
N PRO A 180 -1.39 -18.35 -20.48
CA PRO A 180 -2.20 -17.91 -19.35
C PRO A 180 -1.39 -16.98 -18.43
N PHE A 181 -2.06 -15.95 -17.87
CA PHE A 181 -1.43 -14.94 -17.00
C PHE A 181 -0.38 -14.07 -17.70
N ASN A 182 -0.41 -14.00 -19.04
CA ASN A 182 0.43 -13.04 -19.75
C ASN A 182 0.09 -11.61 -19.33
N MET A 183 1.05 -10.71 -19.51
CA MET A 183 0.94 -9.33 -19.02
C MET A 183 -0.27 -8.58 -19.61
N PHE A 184 -0.74 -8.93 -20.82
CA PHE A 184 -1.84 -8.24 -21.49
C PHE A 184 -3.22 -8.60 -20.91
N GLU A 185 -3.36 -9.74 -20.23
CA GLU A 185 -4.57 -10.10 -19.50
C GLU A 185 -4.72 -9.37 -18.15
N MET A 186 -3.64 -8.76 -17.65
CA MET A 186 -3.67 -7.97 -16.42
C MET A 186 -4.19 -6.56 -16.68
N SER A 187 -5.00 -6.02 -15.76
CA SER A 187 -5.38 -4.61 -15.78
C SER A 187 -4.15 -3.69 -15.74
N SER A 188 -4.27 -2.48 -16.28
CA SER A 188 -3.17 -1.51 -16.43
C SER A 188 -2.43 -1.24 -15.11
N TRP A 189 -3.18 -0.97 -14.03
CA TRP A 189 -2.59 -0.73 -12.70
C TRP A 189 -1.88 -1.97 -12.14
N THR A 190 -2.47 -3.16 -12.32
CA THR A 190 -1.92 -4.41 -11.78
C THR A 190 -0.60 -4.71 -12.48
N ARG A 191 -0.56 -4.50 -13.80
CA ARG A 191 0.63 -4.68 -14.61
C ARG A 191 1.79 -3.79 -14.14
N ALA A 192 1.53 -2.49 -13.89
CA ALA A 192 2.53 -1.55 -13.40
C ALA A 192 3.14 -1.97 -12.06
N ILE A 193 2.29 -2.47 -11.14
CA ILE A 193 2.72 -2.99 -9.85
C ILE A 193 3.52 -4.29 -10.01
N VAL A 194 3.01 -5.26 -10.78
CA VAL A 194 3.65 -6.57 -10.96
C VAL A 194 5.03 -6.45 -11.60
N VAL A 195 5.20 -5.59 -12.62
CA VAL A 195 6.51 -5.39 -13.26
C VAL A 195 7.55 -4.88 -12.27
N THR A 196 7.23 -3.81 -11.55
CA THR A 196 8.17 -3.21 -10.58
C THR A 196 8.45 -4.16 -9.41
N LEU A 197 7.42 -4.84 -8.89
CA LEU A 197 7.59 -5.85 -7.86
C LEU A 197 8.41 -7.06 -8.32
N SER A 198 8.34 -7.46 -9.58
CA SER A 198 9.14 -8.57 -10.11
C SER A 198 10.64 -8.28 -10.07
N VAL A 199 11.03 -7.02 -10.32
CA VAL A 199 12.41 -6.55 -10.18
C VAL A 199 12.80 -6.62 -8.70
N ILE A 200 12.05 -5.96 -7.81
CA ILE A 200 12.32 -5.93 -6.36
C ILE A 200 12.44 -7.36 -5.80
N ARG A 201 11.52 -8.25 -6.17
CA ARG A 201 11.50 -9.66 -5.72
C ARG A 201 12.70 -10.45 -6.20
N SER A 202 13.27 -10.12 -7.36
CA SER A 202 14.48 -10.76 -7.86
C SER A 202 15.72 -10.39 -7.04
N TYR A 203 15.82 -9.15 -6.58
CA TYR A 203 16.97 -8.66 -5.80
C TYR A 203 16.83 -8.87 -4.30
N ARG A 204 15.60 -8.90 -3.77
CA ARG A 204 15.28 -9.04 -2.35
C ARG A 204 16.07 -8.05 -1.45
N PRO A 205 16.06 -6.74 -1.78
CA PRO A 205 16.84 -5.75 -1.04
C PRO A 205 16.42 -5.77 0.43
N THR A 206 17.39 -5.88 1.35
CA THR A 206 17.09 -5.95 2.78
C THR A 206 17.96 -4.96 3.55
N THR A 207 17.31 -4.01 4.21
CA THR A 207 17.93 -3.06 5.13
C THR A 207 17.78 -3.59 6.55
N HIS A 208 18.90 -3.79 7.24
CA HIS A 208 18.89 -4.20 8.64
C HIS A 208 18.69 -2.99 9.55
N LEU A 209 17.59 -3.01 10.29
CA LEU A 209 17.28 -1.99 11.28
C LEU A 209 17.97 -2.28 12.62
N PRO A 210 18.35 -1.23 13.38
CA PRO A 210 18.92 -1.41 14.71
C PRO A 210 17.88 -2.02 15.67
N PRO A 211 18.31 -2.67 16.78
CA PRO A 211 17.43 -3.44 17.67
C PRO A 211 16.20 -2.67 18.16
N GLU A 212 16.37 -1.39 18.49
CA GLU A 212 15.31 -0.51 18.99
C GLU A 212 14.23 -0.19 17.97
N LYS A 213 14.46 -0.49 16.68
CA LYS A 213 13.51 -0.29 15.57
C LYS A 213 12.91 -1.58 15.02
N GLN A 214 13.25 -2.75 15.58
CA GLN A 214 12.68 -4.02 15.18
C GLN A 214 11.24 -4.19 15.69
N LEU A 215 10.43 -5.08 15.11
CA LEU A 215 9.00 -5.21 15.40
C LEU A 215 8.62 -6.53 16.09
N HIS A 216 9.54 -7.12 16.86
CA HIS A 216 9.32 -8.39 17.57
C HIS A 216 8.02 -8.38 18.38
N GLU A 217 7.69 -7.25 19.01
CA GLU A 217 6.51 -7.10 19.86
C GLU A 217 5.17 -7.08 19.11
N LEU A 218 5.19 -7.04 17.78
CA LEU A 218 3.99 -7.13 16.94
C LEU A 218 3.73 -8.54 16.39
N TYR A 219 4.58 -9.51 16.72
CA TYR A 219 4.29 -10.92 16.51
C TYR A 219 3.50 -11.48 17.70
N PRO A 220 2.40 -12.23 17.47
CA PRO A 220 1.76 -12.98 18.54
C PRO A 220 2.74 -13.96 19.21
N TYR A 221 2.55 -14.23 20.49
CA TYR A 221 3.45 -15.08 21.26
C TYR A 221 3.65 -16.47 20.60
N GLY A 222 4.91 -16.87 20.43
CA GLY A 222 5.29 -18.15 19.81
C GLY A 222 5.10 -18.22 18.29
N VAL A 223 4.69 -17.13 17.64
CA VAL A 223 4.47 -17.08 16.19
C VAL A 223 5.67 -16.52 15.43
N GLU A 224 6.50 -15.71 16.09
CA GLU A 224 7.75 -15.23 15.49
C GLU A 224 8.69 -16.38 15.13
N GLY A 225 9.23 -16.37 13.91
CA GLY A 225 10.02 -17.47 13.37
C GLY A 225 9.22 -18.71 12.94
N GLY A 226 7.91 -18.73 13.16
CA GLY A 226 7.02 -19.81 12.74
C GLY A 226 6.81 -19.88 11.20
N PRO A 227 6.22 -20.99 10.71
CA PRO A 227 5.88 -21.12 9.30
C PRO A 227 4.70 -20.20 8.93
N PHE A 228 4.95 -19.17 8.13
CA PHE A 228 3.89 -18.25 7.65
C PHE A 228 3.24 -18.70 6.34
N PHE A 229 3.29 -19.99 6.00
CA PHE A 229 2.67 -20.51 4.78
C PHE A 229 1.16 -20.31 4.78
N HIS A 230 0.60 -20.08 3.60
CA HIS A 230 -0.85 -20.02 3.46
C HIS A 230 -1.47 -21.40 3.73
N PRO A 231 -2.51 -21.51 4.56
CA PRO A 231 -3.13 -22.78 4.85
C PRO A 231 -3.82 -23.32 3.58
N VAL A 232 -3.47 -24.55 3.22
CA VAL A 232 -4.10 -25.32 2.14
C VAL A 232 -5.57 -25.55 2.50
N ASP A 233 -6.47 -25.40 1.53
CA ASP A 233 -7.89 -25.74 1.70
C ASP A 233 -8.04 -27.26 1.91
N ARG A 234 -9.00 -27.66 2.75
CA ARG A 234 -9.34 -29.07 2.98
C ARG A 234 -9.79 -29.78 1.69
N ARG A 235 -10.35 -29.05 0.72
CA ARG A 235 -10.71 -29.60 -0.60
C ARG A 235 -9.48 -29.70 -1.51
N PHE A 236 -9.08 -30.92 -1.86
CA PHE A 236 -7.87 -31.18 -2.66
C PHE A 236 -7.85 -30.43 -4.00
N LEU A 237 -8.97 -30.42 -4.73
CA LEU A 237 -9.17 -29.66 -5.96
C LEU A 237 -9.88 -28.34 -5.65
N SER A 238 -9.09 -27.29 -5.37
CA SER A 238 -9.59 -25.92 -5.29
C SER A 238 -8.65 -25.00 -6.06
N MET A 239 -9.19 -23.92 -6.63
CA MET A 239 -8.38 -22.89 -7.29
C MET A 239 -7.32 -22.32 -6.33
N LYS A 240 -7.67 -22.19 -5.05
CA LYS A 240 -6.73 -21.80 -3.99
C LYS A 240 -5.55 -22.75 -3.89
N ASN A 241 -5.79 -24.06 -3.81
CA ASN A 241 -4.71 -25.06 -3.70
C ASN A 241 -3.87 -25.13 -4.97
N PHE A 242 -4.47 -24.94 -6.14
CA PHE A 242 -3.74 -24.80 -7.39
C PHE A 242 -2.75 -23.63 -7.34
N PHE A 243 -3.20 -22.43 -6.97
CA PHE A 243 -2.31 -21.26 -6.89
C PHE A 243 -1.25 -21.37 -5.79
N ILE A 244 -1.56 -22.01 -4.66
CA ILE A 244 -0.56 -22.31 -3.62
C ILE A 244 0.55 -23.20 -4.21
N ARG A 245 0.18 -24.29 -4.90
CA ARG A 245 1.16 -25.19 -5.54
C ARG A 245 1.97 -24.51 -6.64
N VAL A 246 1.35 -23.66 -7.45
CA VAL A 246 2.07 -22.85 -8.46
C VAL A 246 3.08 -21.95 -7.76
N ASN A 247 2.69 -21.26 -6.68
CA ASN A 247 3.60 -20.43 -5.92
C ASN A 247 4.75 -21.22 -5.28
N ASP A 248 4.49 -22.42 -4.76
CA ASP A 248 5.50 -23.31 -4.19
C ASP A 248 6.48 -23.82 -5.27
N LEU A 249 5.97 -24.17 -6.45
CA LEU A 249 6.80 -24.53 -7.62
C LEU A 249 7.67 -23.35 -8.04
N LEU A 250 7.11 -22.15 -8.15
CA LEU A 250 7.87 -20.94 -8.43
C LEU A 250 8.92 -20.68 -7.33
N GLY A 251 8.59 -20.93 -6.07
CA GLY A 251 9.53 -20.81 -4.94
C GLY A 251 10.68 -21.80 -5.04
N TRP A 252 10.40 -23.03 -5.45
CA TRP A 252 11.42 -24.04 -5.74
C TRP A 252 12.30 -23.62 -6.93
N LEU A 253 11.70 -23.17 -8.04
CA LEU A 253 12.45 -22.65 -9.20
C LEU A 253 13.31 -21.43 -8.81
N GLU A 254 12.81 -20.55 -7.96
CA GLU A 254 13.55 -19.41 -7.41
C GLU A 254 14.70 -19.80 -6.49
N SER A 255 14.68 -21.00 -5.91
CA SER A 255 15.75 -21.53 -5.06
C SER A 255 16.92 -22.10 -5.88
N LEU A 256 16.73 -22.36 -7.17
CA LEU A 256 17.79 -22.85 -8.05
C LEU A 256 18.83 -21.75 -8.32
N SER A 257 20.12 -22.12 -8.28
CA SER A 257 21.22 -21.19 -8.51
C SER A 257 21.33 -20.71 -9.97
N TRP A 258 20.81 -21.49 -10.92
CA TRP A 258 20.86 -21.18 -12.35
C TRP A 258 19.50 -20.70 -12.87
N LYS A 259 19.47 -19.45 -13.35
CA LYS A 259 18.27 -18.78 -13.88
C LYS A 259 18.58 -18.16 -15.25
N PRO A 260 18.57 -18.96 -16.34
CA PRO A 260 19.13 -18.57 -17.63
C PRO A 260 18.46 -17.32 -18.24
N PHE A 261 17.16 -17.12 -18.00
CA PHE A 261 16.40 -16.01 -18.57
C PHE A 261 16.31 -14.77 -17.67
N ARG A 262 16.78 -14.85 -16.42
CA ARG A 262 16.61 -13.78 -15.41
C ARG A 262 17.16 -12.45 -15.87
N LYS A 263 18.39 -12.45 -16.38
CA LYS A 263 19.07 -11.23 -16.84
C LYS A 263 18.34 -10.58 -18.01
N HIS A 264 17.82 -11.40 -18.94
CA HIS A 264 17.05 -10.89 -20.07
C HIS A 264 15.68 -10.35 -19.60
N ALA A 265 14.97 -11.09 -18.76
CA ALA A 265 13.70 -10.69 -18.18
C ALA A 265 13.78 -9.37 -17.41
N LEU A 266 14.83 -9.18 -16.60
CA LEU A 266 15.08 -7.93 -15.88
C LEU A 266 15.31 -6.74 -16.83
N LYS A 267 16.04 -6.94 -17.94
CA LYS A 267 16.20 -5.90 -18.96
C LYS A 267 14.87 -5.55 -19.65
N VAL A 268 14.03 -6.55 -19.91
CA VAL A 268 12.68 -6.34 -20.47
C VAL A 268 11.82 -5.56 -19.46
N ALA A 269 11.86 -5.91 -18.17
CA ALA A 269 11.15 -5.20 -17.11
C ALA A 269 11.63 -3.75 -16.97
N GLU A 270 12.95 -3.53 -16.93
CA GLU A 270 13.55 -2.20 -16.90
C GLU A 270 13.10 -1.37 -18.10
N LYS A 271 13.25 -1.90 -19.33
CA LYS A 271 12.79 -1.20 -20.54
C LYS A 271 11.29 -0.89 -20.48
N TRP A 272 10.47 -1.84 -20.01
CA TRP A 272 9.03 -1.66 -19.90
C TRP A 272 8.65 -0.49 -18.98
N ILE A 273 9.34 -0.37 -17.82
CA ILE A 273 9.19 0.73 -16.88
C ILE A 273 9.60 2.04 -17.56
N LEU A 274 10.80 2.07 -18.16
CA LEU A 274 11.36 3.28 -18.79
C LEU A 274 10.51 3.84 -19.92
N ASP A 275 9.99 2.96 -20.78
CA ASP A 275 9.11 3.34 -21.89
C ASP A 275 7.81 4.01 -21.40
N ARG A 276 7.46 3.84 -20.11
CA ARG A 276 6.21 4.34 -19.48
C ARG A 276 6.43 5.37 -18.40
N THR A 277 7.68 5.72 -18.12
CA THR A 277 8.09 6.82 -17.23
C THR A 277 8.89 7.86 -18.00
N GLY A 278 8.53 8.07 -19.28
CA GLY A 278 9.14 9.07 -20.15
C GLY A 278 8.88 10.50 -19.67
N PRO A 279 9.48 11.51 -20.33
CA PRO A 279 9.43 12.91 -19.89
C PRO A 279 8.01 13.46 -19.66
N GLU A 280 7.05 13.05 -20.48
CA GLU A 280 5.65 13.51 -20.45
C GLU A 280 4.76 12.74 -19.45
N SER A 281 5.27 11.66 -18.86
CA SER A 281 4.52 10.85 -17.89
C SER A 281 4.57 11.50 -16.51
N GLU A 282 3.47 11.48 -15.77
CA GLU A 282 3.40 11.89 -14.35
C GLU A 282 3.68 10.70 -13.40
N GLY A 283 4.58 9.82 -13.83
CA GLY A 283 4.94 8.60 -13.12
C GLY A 283 4.21 7.35 -13.62
N LEU A 284 4.75 6.19 -13.25
CA LEU A 284 4.29 4.91 -13.77
C LEU A 284 2.83 4.64 -13.35
N ALA A 285 1.92 4.68 -14.32
CA ALA A 285 0.47 4.54 -14.13
C ALA A 285 -0.17 5.60 -13.20
N ALA A 286 0.56 6.65 -12.82
CA ALA A 286 0.09 7.74 -11.95
C ALA A 286 -0.62 7.26 -10.66
N ILE A 287 -0.15 6.15 -10.07
CA ILE A 287 -0.65 5.63 -8.80
C ILE A 287 0.49 5.38 -7.82
N PHE A 288 0.22 5.68 -6.55
CA PHE A 288 1.23 5.63 -5.48
C PHE A 288 2.04 4.32 -5.43
N PRO A 289 1.43 3.11 -5.43
CA PRO A 289 2.21 1.88 -5.26
C PRO A 289 3.22 1.63 -6.40
N SER A 290 2.84 1.85 -7.66
CA SER A 290 3.76 1.63 -8.79
C SER A 290 4.85 2.69 -8.86
N MET A 291 4.55 3.93 -8.48
CA MET A 291 5.54 5.01 -8.45
C MET A 291 6.60 4.78 -7.34
N MET A 292 6.16 4.43 -6.13
CA MET A 292 7.07 4.02 -5.04
C MET A 292 7.90 2.79 -5.43
N ASN A 293 7.26 1.75 -5.99
CA ASN A 293 7.97 0.54 -6.41
C ASN A 293 8.92 0.81 -7.59
N THR A 294 8.67 1.81 -8.43
CA THR A 294 9.59 2.22 -9.51
C THR A 294 10.90 2.75 -8.93
N ILE A 295 10.84 3.59 -7.91
CA ILE A 295 12.03 4.11 -7.21
C ILE A 295 12.85 2.94 -6.63
N LEU A 296 12.19 2.03 -5.91
CA LEU A 296 12.85 0.85 -5.32
C LEU A 296 13.43 -0.09 -6.40
N ALA A 297 12.72 -0.28 -7.52
CA ALA A 297 13.20 -1.09 -8.64
C ALA A 297 14.44 -0.45 -9.30
N PHE A 298 14.47 0.86 -9.49
CA PHE A 298 15.65 1.57 -10.00
C PHE A 298 16.84 1.44 -9.04
N GLN A 299 16.64 1.53 -7.73
CA GLN A 299 17.71 1.26 -6.75
C GLN A 299 18.24 -0.18 -6.89
N CYS A 300 17.35 -1.17 -7.02
CA CYS A 300 17.75 -2.56 -7.25
C CYS A 300 18.55 -2.75 -8.54
N LEU A 301 18.20 -2.00 -9.60
CA LEU A 301 18.89 -2.02 -10.89
C LEU A 301 20.20 -1.21 -10.90
N GLY A 302 20.56 -0.55 -9.79
CA GLY A 302 21.84 0.16 -9.65
C GLY A 302 21.81 1.62 -10.11
N TYR A 303 20.64 2.22 -10.28
CA TYR A 303 20.52 3.65 -10.56
C TYR A 303 20.90 4.47 -9.32
N SER A 304 21.78 5.46 -9.49
CA SER A 304 22.11 6.42 -8.42
C SER A 304 20.97 7.41 -8.20
N ASP A 305 20.93 8.03 -7.01
CA ASP A 305 19.98 9.09 -6.69
C ASP A 305 20.06 10.29 -7.67
N ASP A 306 21.25 10.58 -8.20
CA ASP A 306 21.49 11.67 -9.15
C ASP A 306 21.09 11.33 -10.60
N HIS A 307 20.83 10.05 -10.89
CA HIS A 307 20.47 9.64 -12.24
C HIS A 307 19.17 10.35 -12.67
N PRO A 308 19.10 10.98 -13.86
CA PRO A 308 17.93 11.78 -14.28
C PRO A 308 16.58 11.06 -14.14
N LYS A 309 16.54 9.79 -14.53
CA LYS A 309 15.37 8.90 -14.37
C LYS A 309 14.96 8.65 -12.91
N MET A 310 15.92 8.50 -12.00
CA MET A 310 15.67 8.35 -10.56
C MET A 310 15.10 9.64 -9.98
N ARG A 311 15.77 10.78 -10.24
CA ARG A 311 15.29 12.11 -9.83
C ARG A 311 13.88 12.40 -10.33
N LYS A 312 13.59 12.04 -11.57
CA LYS A 312 12.25 12.16 -12.13
C LYS A 312 11.23 11.30 -11.38
N ALA A 313 11.51 10.01 -11.17
CA ALA A 313 10.59 9.12 -10.46
C ALA A 313 10.29 9.60 -9.04
N ILE A 314 11.28 10.16 -8.34
CA ILE A 314 11.11 10.78 -7.02
C ILE A 314 10.21 12.02 -7.13
N LYS A 315 10.52 12.93 -8.07
CA LYS A 315 9.73 14.14 -8.31
C LYS A 315 8.26 13.82 -8.64
N ASP A 316 8.03 12.83 -9.50
CA ASP A 316 6.68 12.41 -9.87
C ASP A 316 5.91 11.92 -8.63
N LEU A 317 6.55 11.11 -7.77
CA LEU A 317 5.94 10.61 -6.52
C LEU A 317 5.66 11.75 -5.53
N GLU A 318 6.61 12.67 -5.35
CA GLU A 318 6.45 13.85 -4.49
C GLU A 318 5.35 14.79 -5.01
N GLY A 319 5.06 14.77 -6.32
CA GLY A 319 3.93 15.49 -6.91
C GLY A 319 2.55 15.02 -6.43
N LEU A 320 2.45 13.86 -5.76
CA LEU A 320 1.21 13.38 -5.15
C LEU A 320 0.98 13.92 -3.73
N GLU A 321 1.95 14.62 -3.15
CA GLU A 321 1.89 15.08 -1.77
C GLU A 321 0.93 16.26 -1.61
N VAL A 322 0.14 16.22 -0.54
CA VAL A 322 -0.73 17.32 -0.11
C VAL A 322 -0.51 17.52 1.39
N ASP A 323 -0.38 18.76 1.82
CA ASP A 323 -0.32 19.09 3.24
C ASP A 323 -1.74 19.02 3.85
N ASP A 324 -1.90 18.28 4.95
CA ASP A 324 -3.15 18.31 5.71
C ASP A 324 -3.45 19.76 6.13
N VAL A 325 -4.70 20.19 5.99
CA VAL A 325 -5.16 21.52 6.44
C VAL A 325 -4.85 21.77 7.93
N ALA A 326 -4.76 20.71 8.74
CA ALA A 326 -4.41 20.76 10.16
C ALA A 326 -2.89 20.87 10.44
N ASN A 327 -2.04 20.76 9.43
CA ASN A 327 -0.57 20.76 9.58
C ASN A 327 0.06 22.14 9.34
N GLY A 328 -0.73 23.16 8.98
CA GLY A 328 -0.28 24.54 8.79
C GLY A 328 0.31 24.75 7.41
#